data_AF-A0AA46HWX2-F1
#
_entry.id   AF-A0AA46HWX2-F1
#
_cell.length_a   1.000
_cell.length_b   1.000
_cell.length_c   1.000
_cell.angle_alpha   90.00
_cell.angle_beta   90.00
_cell.angle_gamma   90.00
#
_symmetry.space_group_name_H-M   'P 1'
#
loop_
_entity.id
_entity.type
_entity.pdbx_description
1 polymer ?
#
loop_
_entity_poly.entity_id
_entity_poly.type
_entity_poly.pdbx_seq_one_letter_code
_entity_poly.pdbx_strand_id
1 'polypeptide(L)'
;MKKTWVALGCAALALAMPVAAHSDKAGATVSEHVRKDIERHRAMAAAHEAAARCLESGRSEEDCQQQLQAACKGLAIGKHCGMRHQH
;
A
#
# COMPACT_ATOMS: atom_id res chain seq x y z
N MET A 1 31.83 29.96 48.06
CA MET A 1 32.94 29.04 48.46
C MET A 1 32.27 27.72 48.81
N LYS A 2 32.46 26.55 48.20
CA LYS A 2 33.63 25.84 47.64
C LYS A 2 33.07 24.55 46.98
N LYS A 3 33.01 24.50 45.65
CA LYS A 3 33.74 23.56 44.76
C LYS A 3 33.83 22.11 45.26
N THR A 4 33.07 21.22 44.62
CA THR A 4 33.57 19.92 44.12
C THR A 4 32.73 19.48 42.92
N TRP A 5 33.40 19.38 41.78
CA TRP A 5 32.97 18.70 40.59
C TRP A 5 33.24 17.19 40.76
N VAL A 6 32.27 16.34 40.43
CA VAL A 6 32.56 14.99 39.93
C VAL A 6 31.66 14.77 38.73
N ALA A 7 32.27 14.92 37.56
CA ALA A 7 31.78 14.34 36.32
C ALA A 7 31.95 12.82 36.41
N LEU A 8 30.90 12.05 36.18
CA LEU A 8 31.00 10.76 35.49
C LEU A 8 29.62 10.20 35.20
N GLY A 9 29.35 9.93 33.93
CA GLY A 9 28.30 8.98 33.53
C GLY A 9 27.24 9.51 32.58
N CYS A 10 27.63 10.00 31.40
CA CYS A 10 26.80 9.78 30.21
C CYS A 10 26.78 8.27 29.94
N ALA A 11 25.93 7.53 30.66
CA ALA A 11 25.55 6.19 30.26
C ALA A 11 24.55 6.35 29.11
N ALA A 12 25.09 6.49 27.89
CA ALA A 12 24.33 6.30 26.67
C ALA A 12 23.82 4.85 26.68
N LEU A 13 22.60 4.66 27.18
CA LEU A 13 21.88 3.41 27.06
C LEU A 13 21.43 3.32 25.59
N ALA A 14 22.36 2.92 24.72
CA ALA A 14 22.05 2.52 23.37
C ALA A 14 21.19 1.25 23.45
N LEU A 15 19.88 1.45 23.50
CA LEU A 15 18.90 0.41 23.21
C LEU A 15 19.16 -0.05 21.77
N ALA A 16 19.93 -1.14 21.64
CA ALA A 16 20.05 -1.89 20.42
C ALA A 16 18.65 -2.40 20.06
N MET A 17 17.94 -1.68 19.19
CA MET A 17 16.75 -2.22 18.55
C MET A 17 17.22 -3.37 17.66
N PRO A 18 16.71 -4.60 17.84
CA PRO A 18 16.95 -5.64 16.87
C PRO A 18 16.26 -5.20 15.58
N VAL A 19 17.04 -4.90 14.56
CA VAL A 19 16.54 -4.78 13.19
C VAL A 19 15.95 -6.15 12.87
N ALA A 20 14.62 -6.25 12.89
CA ALA A 20 13.91 -7.39 12.36
C ALA A 20 14.27 -7.48 10.88
N ALA A 21 15.23 -8.36 10.57
CA ALA A 21 15.50 -8.78 9.20
C ALA A 21 14.19 -9.38 8.68
N HIS A 22 13.46 -8.59 7.89
CA HIS A 22 12.36 -9.10 7.09
C HIS A 22 13.01 -10.11 6.16
N SER A 23 12.85 -11.40 6.49
CA SER A 23 13.33 -12.47 5.65
C SER A 23 12.50 -12.43 4.37
N ASP A 24 13.00 -11.72 3.37
CA ASP A 24 12.57 -11.88 1.99
C ASP A 24 12.79 -13.35 1.64
N LYS A 25 11.73 -14.15 1.74
CA LYS A 25 11.69 -15.53 1.28
C LYS A 25 11.73 -15.53 -0.26
N ALA A 26 12.85 -15.12 -0.81
CA ALA A 26 13.21 -15.35 -2.20
C ALA A 26 13.27 -16.88 -2.40
N GLY A 27 12.17 -17.46 -2.91
CA GLY A 27 12.04 -18.89 -3.18
C GLY A 27 10.90 -19.62 -2.47
N ALA A 28 10.05 -18.96 -1.68
CA ALA A 28 8.84 -19.61 -1.19
C ALA A 28 7.82 -19.78 -2.33
N THR A 29 7.36 -21.02 -2.57
CA THR A 29 6.22 -21.29 -3.43
C THR A 29 5.02 -20.47 -2.92
N VAL A 30 4.55 -19.52 -3.74
CA VAL A 30 3.42 -18.65 -3.41
C VAL A 30 2.20 -19.52 -3.12
N SER A 31 1.54 -19.29 -1.98
CA SER A 31 0.33 -20.04 -1.62
C SER A 31 -0.81 -19.75 -2.59
N GLU A 32 -1.75 -20.69 -2.74
CA GLU A 32 -2.93 -20.51 -3.60
C GLU A 32 -3.74 -19.24 -3.25
N HIS A 33 -3.82 -18.90 -1.97
CA HIS A 33 -4.44 -17.65 -1.52
C HIS A 33 -3.72 -16.42 -2.09
N VAL A 34 -2.39 -16.37 -1.95
CA VAL A 34 -1.60 -15.24 -2.45
C VAL A 34 -1.65 -15.19 -3.98
N ARG A 35 -1.70 -16.32 -4.67
CA ARG A 35 -1.90 -16.36 -6.13
C ARG A 35 -3.24 -15.72 -6.54
N LYS A 36 -4.34 -16.08 -5.88
CA LYS A 36 -5.66 -15.47 -6.12
C LYS A 36 -5.68 -13.97 -5.81
N ASP A 37 -5.01 -13.56 -4.73
CA ASP A 37 -4.87 -12.14 -4.43
C ASP A 37 -4.08 -11.41 -5.52
N ILE A 38 -2.98 -11.97 -6.02
CA ILE A 38 -2.20 -11.37 -7.11
C ILE A 38 -3.09 -11.17 -8.35
N GLU A 39 -3.88 -12.19 -8.73
CA GLU A 39 -4.81 -12.10 -9.85
C GLU A 39 -5.86 -11.00 -9.64
N ARG A 40 -6.48 -10.95 -8.45
CA ARG A 40 -7.46 -9.92 -8.08
C ARG A 40 -6.85 -8.51 -8.18
N HIS A 41 -5.67 -8.30 -7.60
CA HIS A 41 -5.01 -6.98 -7.61
C HIS A 41 -4.62 -6.55 -9.02
N ARG A 42 -4.17 -7.47 -9.87
CA ARG A 42 -3.87 -7.17 -11.28
C ARG A 42 -5.14 -6.77 -12.04
N ALA A 43 -6.26 -7.46 -11.81
CA ALA A 43 -7.54 -7.10 -12.41
C ALA A 43 -8.04 -5.73 -11.94
N MET A 44 -7.88 -5.40 -10.65
CA MET A 44 -8.17 -4.05 -10.13
C MET A 44 -7.29 -2.99 -10.78
N ALA A 45 -5.98 -3.24 -10.91
CA ALA A 45 -5.06 -2.30 -11.56
C ALA A 45 -5.45 -2.04 -13.02
N ALA A 46 -5.82 -3.09 -13.77
CA ALA A 46 -6.30 -2.94 -15.14
C ALA A 46 -7.59 -2.12 -15.23
N ALA A 47 -8.52 -2.27 -14.28
CA ALA A 47 -9.74 -1.48 -14.22
C ALA A 47 -9.46 0.01 -13.96
N HIS A 48 -8.55 0.32 -13.03
CA HIS A 48 -8.13 1.70 -12.75
C HIS A 48 -7.36 2.34 -13.91
N GLU A 49 -6.48 1.58 -14.56
CA GLU A 49 -5.78 2.04 -15.77
C GLU A 49 -6.75 2.33 -16.92
N ALA A 50 -7.77 1.49 -17.11
CA ALA A 50 -8.82 1.75 -18.11
C ALA A 50 -9.63 3.02 -17.78
N ALA A 51 -9.91 3.27 -16.50
CA ALA A 51 -10.56 4.50 -16.06
C ALA A 51 -9.68 5.73 -16.31
N ALA A 52 -8.37 5.65 -16.07
CA ALA A 52 -7.42 6.72 -16.38
C ALA A 52 -7.42 7.03 -17.89
N ARG A 53 -7.33 6.00 -18.74
CA ARG A 53 -7.39 6.16 -20.21
C ARG A 53 -8.72 6.73 -20.69
N CYS A 54 -9.82 6.36 -20.05
CA CYS A 54 -11.12 6.96 -20.31
C CYS A 54 -11.10 8.48 -20.07
N LEU A 55 -10.51 8.93 -18.97
CA LEU A 55 -10.36 10.35 -18.67
C LEU A 55 -9.41 11.04 -19.65
N GLU A 56 -8.28 10.41 -20.00
CA GLU A 56 -7.34 10.91 -21.01
C GLU A 56 -8.00 11.14 -22.38
N SER A 57 -9.03 10.37 -22.71
CA SER A 57 -9.80 10.52 -23.95
C SER A 57 -10.78 11.70 -23.95
N GLY A 58 -10.90 12.43 -22.84
CA GLY A 58 -11.78 13.59 -22.71
C GLY A 58 -13.25 13.25 -22.43
N ARG A 59 -13.55 12.00 -22.05
CA ARG A 59 -14.89 11.59 -21.61
C ARG A 59 -15.21 12.16 -20.23
N SER A 60 -16.50 12.24 -19.90
CA SER A 60 -16.93 12.72 -18.58
C SER A 60 -16.45 11.79 -17.46
N GLU A 61 -16.23 12.38 -16.29
CA GLU A 61 -15.84 11.59 -15.12
C GLU A 61 -16.91 10.56 -14.73
N GLU A 62 -18.19 10.92 -14.85
CA GLU A 62 -19.32 10.03 -14.60
C GLU A 62 -19.25 8.78 -15.48
N ASP A 63 -19.04 8.96 -16.78
CA ASP A 63 -18.92 7.90 -17.77
C ASP A 63 -17.76 6.94 -17.44
N CYS A 64 -16.61 7.50 -17.05
CA CYS A 64 -15.43 6.73 -16.70
C CYS A 64 -15.62 6.01 -15.35
N GLN A 65 -16.31 6.63 -14.40
CA GLN A 65 -16.63 6.02 -13.11
C GLN A 65 -17.62 4.86 -13.27
N GLN A 66 -18.63 4.98 -14.14
CA GLN A 66 -19.56 3.88 -14.44
C GLN A 66 -18.84 2.70 -15.08
N GLN A 67 -17.92 2.96 -16.02
CA GLN A 67 -17.08 1.91 -16.62
C GLN A 67 -16.19 1.22 -15.58
N LEU A 68 -15.56 1.98 -14.68
CA LEU A 68 -14.76 1.44 -13.57
C LEU A 68 -15.61 0.56 -12.65
N GLN A 69 -16.82 1.00 -12.29
CA GLN A 69 -17.74 0.23 -11.45
C GLN A 69 -18.12 -1.12 -12.09
N ALA A 70 -18.39 -1.11 -13.40
CA ALA A 70 -18.70 -2.33 -14.13
C ALA A 70 -17.49 -3.29 -14.18
N ALA A 71 -16.30 -2.77 -14.49
CA ALA A 71 -15.07 -3.56 -14.58
C ALA A 71 -14.60 -4.12 -13.23
N CYS A 72 -14.85 -3.39 -12.14
CA CYS A 72 -14.38 -3.76 -10.81
C CYS A 72 -15.43 -4.51 -9.95
N LYS A 73 -16.62 -4.78 -10.50
CA LYS A 73 -17.69 -5.48 -9.78
C LYS A 73 -17.22 -6.86 -9.34
N GLY A 74 -17.21 -7.10 -8.02
CA GLY A 74 -16.76 -8.36 -7.42
C GLY A 74 -15.24 -8.49 -7.24
N LEU A 75 -14.45 -7.51 -7.69
CA LEU A 75 -12.99 -7.48 -7.46
C LEU A 75 -12.61 -6.74 -6.18
N ALA A 76 -13.34 -5.68 -5.84
CA ALA A 76 -13.01 -4.82 -4.70
C ALA A 76 -14.26 -4.40 -3.91
N ILE A 77 -14.02 -3.72 -2.78
CA ILE A 77 -15.07 -3.27 -1.86
C ILE A 77 -15.57 -1.87 -2.28
N GLY A 78 -16.89 -1.72 -2.34
CA GLY A 78 -17.56 -0.43 -2.51
C GLY A 78 -17.54 0.12 -3.94
N LYS A 79 -18.21 1.27 -4.13
CA LYS A 79 -18.48 1.89 -5.44
C LYS A 79 -17.25 2.49 -6.14
N HIS A 80 -16.11 2.58 -5.47
CA HIS A 80 -14.88 3.19 -5.99
C HIS A 80 -13.73 2.19 -6.13
N CYS A 81 -14.06 0.90 -6.29
CA CYS A 81 -13.07 -0.15 -6.53
C CYS A 81 -11.93 -0.16 -5.47
N GLY A 82 -12.29 -0.05 -4.18
CA GLY A 82 -11.32 -0.01 -3.08
C GLY A 82 -10.65 1.35 -2.82
N MET A 83 -10.76 2.33 -3.73
CA MET A 83 -10.21 3.67 -3.49
C MET A 83 -11.15 4.52 -2.62
N ARG A 84 -10.58 5.52 -1.95
CA ARG A 84 -11.36 6.62 -1.40
C ARG A 84 -11.68 7.58 -2.54
N HIS A 85 -12.88 8.13 -2.54
CA HIS A 85 -13.24 9.23 -3.43
C HIS A 85 -12.40 10.44 -3.02
N GLN A 86 -11.58 10.95 -3.94
CA GLN A 86 -10.72 12.13 -3.78
C GLN A 86 -11.06 13.04 -4.96
N HIS A 87 -11.77 14.14 -4.67
CA HIS A 87 -12.05 15.23 -5.61
C HIS A 87 -11.75 16.54 -4.90
#